data_AF-A0A535NJV0-F1
#
_entry.id   AF-A0A535NJV0-F1
#
_cell.length_a   1.000
_cell.length_b   1.000
_cell.length_c   1.000
_cell.angle_alpha   90.00
_cell.angle_beta   90.00
_cell.angle_gamma   90.00
#
_symmetry.space_group_name_H-M   'P 1'
#
loop_
_entity.id
_entity.type
_entity.pdbx_description
1 polymer ?
#
loop_
_entity_poly.entity_id
_entity_poly.type
_entity_poly.pdbx_seq_one_letter_code
_entity_poly.pdbx_strand_id
1 'polypeptide(L)'
;MLHHTTIAHQMDVAIVDQLIRLGRDRLSERGIRSAVKKVSPLAWFTSLSCAETAVHMETSFRDEFGAADSSLTAAELDAADQLVRDKYSTAAWINRIP
;
A
#
# COMPACT_ATOMS: atom_id res chain seq x y z
N MET A 1 -8.29 -8.18 -12.26
CA MET A 1 -8.32 -6.80 -11.72
C MET A 1 -7.63 -6.82 -10.37
N LEU A 2 -6.70 -5.90 -10.10
CA LEU A 2 -6.02 -5.79 -8.81
C LEU A 2 -6.46 -4.49 -8.13
N HIS A 3 -6.98 -4.59 -6.91
CA HIS A 3 -7.20 -3.44 -6.03
C HIS A 3 -6.30 -3.59 -4.82
N HIS A 4 -5.39 -2.62 -4.62
CA HIS A 4 -4.50 -2.58 -3.46
C HIS A 4 -4.72 -1.28 -2.71
N THR A 5 -4.56 -1.33 -1.38
CA THR A 5 -4.67 -0.17 -0.51
C THR A 5 -3.65 -0.30 0.63
N THR A 6 -3.39 0.82 1.31
CA THR A 6 -2.60 0.84 2.54
C THR A 6 -3.49 1.34 3.66
N ILE A 7 -3.53 0.59 4.76
CA ILE A 7 -4.30 0.92 5.95
C ILE A 7 -3.33 1.31 7.04
N ALA A 8 -3.39 2.56 7.49
CA ALA A 8 -2.63 3.03 8.63
C ALA A 8 -3.25 2.46 9.91
N HIS A 9 -2.77 1.30 10.38
CA HIS A 9 -3.19 0.77 11.67
C HIS A 9 -2.60 1.62 12.81
N GLN A 10 -1.27 1.77 12.81
CA GLN A 10 -0.50 2.67 13.67
C GLN A 10 0.47 3.47 12.80
N MET A 11 0.68 4.74 13.14
CA MET A 11 1.66 5.60 12.47
C MET A 11 1.97 6.83 13.34
N ASP A 12 3.16 7.39 13.17
CA ASP A 12 3.40 8.78 13.55
C ASP A 12 2.80 9.68 12.46
N VAL A 13 1.67 10.33 12.75
CA VAL A 13 1.01 11.22 11.79
C VAL A 13 1.85 12.46 11.46
N ALA A 14 2.74 12.88 12.35
CA ALA A 14 3.55 14.08 12.16
C ALA A 14 4.70 13.86 11.17
N ILE A 15 5.15 12.60 10.97
CA ILE A 15 6.24 12.30 10.04
C ILE A 15 5.80 12.40 8.57
N VAL A 16 4.51 12.21 8.29
CA VAL A 16 3.99 12.19 6.91
C VAL A 16 4.20 13.52 6.24
N ASP A 17 3.83 14.63 6.88
CA ASP A 17 4.01 15.98 6.33
C ASP A 17 5.49 16.36 6.12
N GLN A 18 6.40 15.66 6.82
CA GLN A 18 7.85 15.85 6.68
C GLN A 18 8.41 15.05 5.50
N LEU A 19 7.93 13.82 5.29
CA LEU A 19 8.45 12.90 4.27
C LEU A 19 7.83 13.11 2.89
N ILE A 20 6.55 13.48 2.82
CA ILE A 20 5.86 13.64 1.55
C ILE A 20 5.54 15.10 1.23
N ARG A 21 5.54 15.44 -0.06
CA ARG A 21 5.32 16.81 -0.56
C ARG A 21 3.83 17.19 -0.57
N LEU A 22 3.12 16.96 0.53
CA LEU A 22 1.72 17.36 0.67
C LEU A 22 1.56 18.87 0.51
N GLY A 23 0.66 19.29 -0.37
CA GLY A 23 0.36 20.72 -0.61
C GLY A 23 1.44 21.50 -1.37
N ARG A 24 2.63 20.93 -1.62
CA ARG A 24 3.73 21.62 -2.35
C ARG A 24 3.53 21.52 -3.87
N ASP A 25 4.24 22.37 -4.60
CA ASP A 25 4.26 22.35 -6.06
C ASP A 25 4.84 21.04 -6.61
N ARG A 26 4.32 20.67 -7.77
CA ARG A 26 4.77 19.48 -8.51
C ARG A 26 6.23 19.63 -8.90
N LEU A 27 6.96 18.53 -8.85
CA LEU A 27 8.33 18.45 -9.39
C LEU A 27 8.36 18.31 -10.92
N SER A 28 7.26 17.88 -11.51
CA SER A 28 7.08 17.73 -12.96
C SER A 28 5.61 17.89 -13.32
N GLU A 29 5.32 18.50 -14.46
CA GLU A 29 3.96 18.65 -14.99
C GLU A 29 3.34 17.31 -15.41
N ARG A 30 4.18 16.31 -15.73
CA ARG A 30 3.72 15.02 -16.21
C ARG A 30 3.23 14.06 -15.11
N GLY A 31 3.41 14.44 -13.84
CA GLY A 31 2.95 13.65 -12.69
C GLY A 31 1.51 13.98 -12.26
N ILE A 32 0.81 13.00 -11.69
CA ILE A 32 -0.48 13.22 -11.00
C ILE A 32 -0.21 13.78 -9.61
N ARG A 33 -0.93 14.84 -9.20
CA ARG A 33 -0.81 15.42 -7.85
C ARG A 33 -1.43 14.49 -6.82
N SER A 34 -0.73 14.23 -5.72
CA SER A 34 -1.29 13.53 -4.56
C SER A 34 -2.48 14.30 -3.96
N ALA A 35 -3.51 13.58 -3.55
CA ALA A 35 -4.61 14.16 -2.78
C ALA A 35 -4.10 14.63 -1.41
N VAL A 36 -4.52 15.83 -0.99
CA VAL A 36 -4.13 16.39 0.31
C VAL A 36 -5.24 16.08 1.31
N LYS A 37 -5.00 15.10 2.20
CA LYS A 37 -5.92 14.72 3.27
C LYS A 37 -5.14 14.41 4.54
N LYS A 38 -5.66 14.87 5.68
CA LYS A 38 -5.21 14.43 7.00
C LYS A 38 -5.69 13.00 7.25
N VAL A 39 -4.86 12.22 7.90
CA VAL A 39 -5.13 10.80 8.19
C VAL A 39 -5.10 10.56 9.69
N SER A 40 -5.94 9.64 10.14
CA SER A 40 -5.99 9.16 11.53
C SER A 40 -5.78 7.64 11.53
N PRO A 41 -4.81 7.10 12.29
CA PRO A 41 -4.60 5.67 12.37
C PRO A 41 -5.79 4.94 13.00
N LEU A 42 -6.06 3.71 12.56
CA LEU A 42 -7.16 2.90 13.08
C LEU A 42 -7.05 2.62 14.59
N ALA A 43 -5.83 2.49 15.12
CA ALA A 43 -5.59 2.26 16.54
C ALA A 43 -6.16 3.36 17.46
N TRP A 44 -6.58 4.51 16.93
CA TRP A 44 -7.30 5.53 17.70
C TRP A 44 -8.76 5.17 17.95
N PHE A 45 -9.33 4.26 17.16
CA PHE A 45 -10.76 3.93 17.15
C PHE A 45 -11.05 2.48 17.52
N THR A 46 -10.02 1.65 17.67
CA THR A 46 -10.15 0.24 18.04
C THR A 46 -9.00 -0.19 18.93
N SER A 47 -9.28 -1.14 19.83
CA SER A 47 -8.27 -1.82 20.63
C SER A 47 -7.60 -2.99 19.92
N LEU A 48 -8.09 -3.37 18.73
CA LEU A 48 -7.51 -4.47 17.95
C LEU A 48 -6.09 -4.13 17.52
N SER A 49 -5.20 -5.10 17.65
CA SER A 49 -3.87 -5.06 17.04
C SER A 49 -3.95 -5.06 15.50
N CYS A 50 -2.83 -4.76 14.85
CA CYS A 50 -2.75 -4.80 13.39
C CYS A 50 -3.06 -6.20 12.84
N ALA A 51 -2.60 -7.25 13.52
CA ALA A 51 -2.84 -8.63 13.14
C ALA A 51 -4.32 -9.00 13.30
N GLU A 52 -4.94 -8.66 14.44
CA GLU A 52 -6.38 -8.93 14.65
C GLU A 52 -7.25 -8.15 13.65
N THR A 53 -6.88 -6.91 13.34
CA THR A 53 -7.56 -6.11 12.31
C THR A 53 -7.48 -6.79 10.94
N ALA A 54 -6.30 -7.28 10.56
CA ALA A 54 -6.10 -7.98 9.29
C ALA A 54 -6.96 -9.26 9.20
N VAL A 55 -6.96 -10.09 10.25
CA VAL A 55 -7.80 -11.30 10.31
C VAL A 55 -9.28 -10.96 10.20
N HIS A 56 -9.73 -9.90 10.88
CA HIS A 56 -11.14 -9.48 10.82
C HIS A 56 -11.55 -9.01 9.41
N MET A 57 -10.68 -8.27 8.73
CA MET A 57 -10.89 -7.83 7.35
C MET A 57 -10.90 -8.99 6.37
N GLU A 58 -9.98 -9.94 6.52
CA GLU A 58 -9.92 -11.14 5.70
C GLU A 58 -11.19 -11.99 5.84
N THR A 59 -11.64 -12.20 7.08
CA THR A 59 -12.88 -12.94 7.38
C THR A 59 -14.08 -12.25 6.74
N SER A 60 -14.20 -10.93 6.91
CA SER A 60 -15.30 -10.16 6.32
C SER A 60 -15.32 -10.24 4.80
N PHE A 61 -14.14 -10.18 4.16
CA PHE A 61 -14.02 -10.32 2.71
C PHE A 61 -14.38 -11.74 2.24
N ARG A 62 -13.97 -12.76 2.99
CA ARG A 62 -14.29 -14.16 2.72
C ARG A 62 -15.79 -14.42 2.79
N ASP A 63 -16.44 -13.94 3.84
CA ASP A 63 -17.87 -14.14 4.08
C ASP A 63 -18.73 -13.40 3.04
N GLU A 64 -18.37 -12.17 2.70
CA GLU A 64 -19.12 -11.35 1.75
C GLU A 64 -18.98 -11.85 0.30
N PHE A 65 -17.77 -12.26 -0.10
CA PHE A 65 -17.47 -12.58 -1.51
C PHE A 65 -17.25 -14.07 -1.79
N GLY A 66 -17.38 -14.94 -0.79
CA GLY A 66 -17.12 -16.37 -0.93
C GLY A 66 -15.67 -16.66 -1.33
N ALA A 67 -14.71 -15.86 -0.84
CA ALA A 67 -13.31 -16.04 -1.18
C ALA A 67 -12.75 -17.34 -0.58
N ALA A 68 -11.69 -17.87 -1.18
CA ALA A 68 -11.01 -19.06 -0.69
C ALA A 68 -9.52 -18.78 -0.49
N ASP A 69 -8.94 -19.49 0.48
CA ASP A 69 -7.50 -19.45 0.73
C ASP A 69 -6.73 -19.99 -0.47
N SER A 70 -5.61 -19.35 -0.77
CA SER A 70 -4.66 -19.81 -1.77
C SER A 70 -3.24 -19.56 -1.29
N SER A 71 -2.28 -20.24 -1.90
CA SER A 71 -0.86 -20.08 -1.61
C SER A 71 -0.12 -19.69 -2.88
N LEU A 72 0.93 -18.89 -2.73
CA LEU A 72 1.81 -18.54 -3.83
C LEU A 72 2.63 -19.76 -4.23
N THR A 73 2.63 -20.07 -5.51
CA THR A 73 3.46 -21.12 -6.10
C THR A 73 4.91 -20.67 -6.22
N ALA A 74 5.85 -21.62 -6.28
CA ALA A 74 7.26 -21.31 -6.51
C ALA A 74 7.48 -20.54 -7.81
N ALA A 75 6.76 -20.89 -8.88
CA ALA A 75 6.85 -20.21 -10.16
C ALA A 75 6.39 -18.73 -10.09
N GLU A 76 5.35 -18.43 -9.30
CA GLU A 76 4.91 -17.05 -9.08
C GLU A 76 5.93 -16.23 -8.30
N LEU A 77 6.56 -16.83 -7.28
CA LEU A 77 7.61 -16.20 -6.50
C LEU A 77 8.87 -15.93 -7.36
N ASP A 78 9.30 -16.91 -8.16
CA ASP A 78 10.44 -16.75 -9.08
C ASP A 78 10.19 -15.64 -10.11
N ALA A 79 8.96 -15.57 -10.64
CA ALA A 79 8.56 -14.51 -11.56
C ALA A 79 8.53 -13.12 -10.88
N ALA A 80 8.05 -13.05 -9.64
CA ALA A 80 8.06 -11.82 -8.84
C ALA A 80 9.50 -11.34 -8.59
N ASP A 81 10.40 -12.25 -8.22
CA ASP A 81 11.81 -11.94 -7.99
C ASP A 81 12.52 -11.49 -9.27
N GLN A 82 12.22 -12.10 -10.42
CA GLN A 82 12.74 -11.64 -11.70
C GLN A 82 12.28 -10.21 -12.02
N LEU A 83 11.01 -9.88 -11.75
CA LEU A 83 10.49 -8.53 -11.94
C LEU A 83 11.13 -7.52 -10.99
N VAL A 84 11.43 -7.91 -9.76
CA VAL A 84 12.18 -7.06 -8.82
C VAL A 84 13.56 -6.75 -9.39
N ARG A 85 14.31 -7.76 -9.81
CA ARG A 85 15.67 -7.61 -10.35
C ARG A 85 15.70 -6.74 -11.62
N ASP A 86 14.83 -7.05 -12.57
CA ASP A 86 14.93 -6.46 -13.91
C ASP A 86 14.21 -5.11 -14.03
N LYS A 87 13.27 -4.84 -13.12
CA LYS A 87 12.36 -3.70 -13.25
C LYS A 87 12.19 -2.94 -11.96
N TYR A 88 11.51 -3.52 -10.96
CA TYR A 88 10.96 -2.74 -9.84
C TYR A 88 12.01 -2.17 -8.89
N SER A 89 13.22 -2.74 -8.83
CA SER A 89 14.36 -2.20 -8.07
C SER A 89 15.28 -1.28 -8.87
N THR A 90 15.05 -1.12 -10.17
CA THR A 90 15.96 -0.34 -11.03
C THR A 90 15.73 1.16 -10.89
N ALA A 91 16.81 1.94 -10.96
CA ALA A 91 16.72 3.41 -10.92
C ALA A 91 15.89 3.97 -12.09
N ALA A 92 15.96 3.34 -13.26
CA ALA A 92 15.19 3.72 -14.44
C ALA A 92 13.67 3.57 -14.21
N TRP A 93 13.25 2.55 -13.44
CA TRP A 93 11.85 2.38 -13.07
C TRP A 93 11.43 3.28 -11.92
N ILE A 94 12.20 3.33 -10.83
CA ILE A 94 11.88 4.09 -9.61
C ILE A 94 11.72 5.59 -9.91
N ASN A 95 12.55 6.13 -10.81
CA ASN A 95 12.52 7.54 -11.19
C ASN A 95 11.69 7.82 -12.45
N ARG A 96 10.92 6.83 -12.93
CA ARG A 96 10.09 7.01 -14.11
C ARG A 96 8.95 7.97 -13.80
N ILE A 97 8.91 9.07 -14.53
CA ILE A 97 7.75 9.97 -14.57
C ILE A 97 7.01 9.69 -15.90
N PRO A 98 5.67 9.55 -15.89
CA PRO A 98 4.89 9.44 -17.13
C PRO A 98 5.17 10.55 -18.14
#